data_AF-A0A6G3WW62-F1
#
_entry.id   AF-A0A6G3WW62-F1
#
_cell.length_a   1.000
_cell.length_b   1.000
_cell.length_c   1.000
_cell.angle_alpha   90.00
_cell.angle_beta   90.00
_cell.angle_gamma   90.00
#
_symmetry.space_group_name_H-M   'P 1'
#
loop_
_entity.id
_entity.type
_entity.pdbx_description
1 polymer ?
#
loop_
_entity_poly.entity_id
_entity_poly.type
_entity_poly.pdbx_seq_one_letter_code
_entity_poly.pdbx_strand_id
1 'polypeptide(L)'
;AGGVGRSVLGAHTKGFNTDTVGIAAIGNFGAGAEVPKPMMDALVKLAAWKLRPGADPLGTVDLVSTNDESRFDEGQVARLHVISGHRDSFETRCPGDALYGLLPELRERVAKLRAAAPGHSAAARLRPYV
;
A
#
# COMPACT_ATOMS: atom_id res chain seq x y z
N ALA A 1 -15.32 6.62 -13.91
CA ALA A 1 -14.05 6.77 -14.65
C ALA A 1 -13.11 7.67 -13.86
N GLY A 2 -11.82 7.33 -13.74
CA GLY A 2 -10.82 8.15 -13.04
C GLY A 2 -10.00 9.00 -14.00
N GLY A 3 -9.12 9.82 -13.43
CA GLY A 3 -8.27 10.77 -14.13
C GLY A 3 -7.15 11.28 -13.22
N VAL A 4 -6.34 12.23 -13.70
CA VAL A 4 -5.14 12.73 -12.99
C VAL A 4 -5.46 13.25 -11.57
N GLY A 5 -6.67 13.78 -11.36
CA GLY A 5 -7.17 14.22 -10.04
C GLY A 5 -8.29 13.35 -9.44
N ARG A 6 -8.62 12.21 -10.04
CA ARG A 6 -9.71 11.32 -9.58
C ARG A 6 -9.22 9.89 -9.51
N SER A 7 -8.99 9.40 -8.30
CA SER A 7 -8.70 7.98 -8.06
C SER A 7 -9.83 7.11 -8.60
N VAL A 8 -9.46 6.00 -9.24
CA VAL A 8 -10.41 4.94 -9.62
C VAL A 8 -10.53 4.00 -8.43
N LEU A 9 -11.75 3.57 -8.10
CA LEU A 9 -11.94 2.49 -7.14
C LEU A 9 -11.44 1.18 -7.76
N GLY A 10 -10.48 0.52 -7.09
CA GLY A 10 -9.96 -0.77 -7.49
C GLY A 10 -10.92 -1.93 -7.19
N ALA A 11 -10.57 -3.13 -7.65
CA ALA A 11 -11.24 -4.38 -7.29
C ALA A 11 -10.19 -5.44 -6.97
N HIS A 12 -9.27 -5.11 -6.07
CA HIS A 12 -8.07 -5.90 -5.77
C HIS A 12 -8.05 -6.48 -4.36
N THR A 13 -8.80 -5.91 -3.41
CA THR A 13 -8.82 -6.34 -2.01
C THR A 13 -10.22 -6.15 -1.44
N LYS A 14 -10.94 -7.26 -1.23
CA LYS A 14 -12.28 -7.24 -0.63
C LYS A 14 -12.23 -6.52 0.73
N GLY A 15 -13.24 -5.71 1.03
CA GLY A 15 -13.30 -4.85 2.21
C GLY A 15 -12.44 -3.58 2.14
N PHE A 16 -11.41 -3.52 1.29
CA PHE A 16 -10.40 -2.44 1.33
C PHE A 16 -10.06 -1.84 -0.03
N ASN A 17 -10.97 -1.90 -1.00
CA ASN A 17 -10.76 -1.25 -2.30
C ASN A 17 -10.79 0.28 -2.21
N THR A 18 -11.52 0.83 -1.23
CA THR A 18 -11.60 2.27 -0.98
C THR A 18 -10.34 2.74 -0.24
N ASP A 19 -9.85 3.94 -0.59
CA ASP A 19 -8.68 4.58 0.04
C ASP A 19 -7.34 3.84 -0.04
N THR A 20 -7.25 2.81 -0.90
CA THR A 20 -6.02 2.07 -1.15
C THR A 20 -5.68 2.01 -2.64
N VAL A 21 -4.46 1.56 -2.94
CA VAL A 21 -4.00 1.27 -4.30
C VAL A 21 -3.40 -0.12 -4.33
N GLY A 22 -3.96 -1.01 -5.16
CA GLY A 22 -3.39 -2.32 -5.44
C GLY A 22 -2.28 -2.25 -6.49
N ILE A 23 -1.12 -2.81 -6.18
CA ILE A 23 -0.02 -3.01 -7.13
C ILE A 23 0.23 -4.52 -7.24
N ALA A 24 0.00 -5.08 -8.43
CA ALA A 24 0.25 -6.50 -8.69
C ALA A 24 1.67 -6.71 -9.23
N ALA A 25 2.48 -7.46 -8.48
CA ALA A 25 3.76 -7.97 -8.98
C ALA A 25 3.49 -9.19 -9.87
N ILE A 26 3.73 -9.06 -11.17
CA ILE A 26 3.42 -10.13 -12.13
C ILE A 26 4.48 -11.24 -12.01
N GLY A 27 4.07 -12.38 -11.45
CA GLY A 27 4.93 -13.54 -11.20
C GLY A 27 4.38 -14.42 -10.07
N ASN A 28 5.18 -15.41 -9.63
CA ASN A 28 4.90 -16.24 -8.46
C ASN A 28 6.09 -16.17 -7.50
N PHE A 29 5.88 -15.59 -6.31
CA PHE A 29 6.94 -15.31 -5.34
C PHE A 29 6.78 -16.12 -4.05
N GLY A 30 6.50 -17.41 -4.19
CA GLY A 30 6.49 -18.35 -3.06
C GLY A 30 7.85 -18.51 -2.37
N ALA A 31 7.92 -19.33 -1.33
CA ALA A 31 9.16 -19.59 -0.60
C ALA A 31 10.30 -20.02 -1.56
N GLY A 32 11.47 -19.40 -1.40
CA GLY A 32 12.66 -19.67 -2.22
C GLY A 32 12.67 -19.01 -3.60
N ALA A 33 11.59 -18.35 -4.02
CA ALA A 33 11.57 -17.61 -5.28
C ALA A 33 12.42 -16.33 -5.18
N GLU A 34 13.08 -15.96 -6.27
CA GLU A 34 13.75 -14.67 -6.39
C GLU A 34 12.75 -13.58 -6.77
N VAL A 35 12.79 -12.45 -6.07
CA VAL A 35 12.10 -11.22 -6.50
C VAL A 35 13.11 -10.39 -7.31
N PRO A 36 12.90 -10.20 -8.63
CA PRO A 36 13.86 -9.48 -9.45
C PRO A 36 14.11 -8.07 -8.93
N LYS A 37 15.38 -7.68 -8.78
CA LYS A 37 15.75 -6.33 -8.35
C LYS A 37 15.04 -5.21 -9.14
N PRO A 38 14.91 -5.28 -10.49
CA PRO A 38 14.18 -4.25 -11.24
C PRO A 38 12.69 -4.16 -10.85
N MET A 39 12.07 -5.28 -10.47
CA MET A 39 10.69 -5.30 -9.99
C MET A 39 10.59 -4.58 -8.63
N MET A 40 11.49 -4.90 -7.70
CA MET A 40 11.55 -4.23 -6.40
C MET A 40 11.77 -2.71 -6.55
N ASP A 41 12.67 -2.30 -7.46
CA ASP A 41 12.91 -0.89 -7.78
C ASP A 41 11.65 -0.20 -8.33
N ALA A 42 10.88 -0.89 -9.18
CA ALA A 42 9.62 -0.38 -9.73
C ALA A 42 8.54 -0.27 -8.65
N LEU A 43 8.40 -1.28 -7.78
CA LEU A 43 7.46 -1.26 -6.65
C LEU A 43 7.73 -0.07 -5.72
N VAL A 44 8.99 0.18 -5.38
CA VAL A 44 9.39 1.32 -4.54
C VAL A 44 9.00 2.65 -5.21
N LYS A 45 9.30 2.83 -6.50
CA LYS A 45 8.96 4.07 -7.23
C LYS A 45 7.44 4.28 -7.31
N LEU A 46 6.69 3.23 -7.62
CA LEU A 46 5.23 3.29 -7.73
C LEU A 46 4.58 3.59 -6.37
N ALA A 47 5.00 2.91 -5.31
CA ALA A 47 4.51 3.16 -3.96
C ALA A 47 4.82 4.59 -3.50
N ALA A 48 6.05 5.07 -3.70
CA ALA A 48 6.43 6.44 -3.36
C ALA A 48 5.59 7.49 -4.10
N TRP A 49 5.27 7.25 -5.38
CA TRP A 49 4.45 8.13 -6.20
C TRP A 49 2.97 8.11 -5.81
N LYS A 50 2.41 6.94 -5.49
CA LYS A 50 0.98 6.76 -5.23
C LYS A 50 0.56 7.09 -3.80
N LEU A 51 1.46 7.02 -2.83
CA LEU A 51 1.13 7.39 -1.46
C LEU A 51 0.68 8.85 -1.39
N ARG A 52 -0.38 9.10 -0.61
CA ARG A 52 -0.87 10.46 -0.37
C ARG A 52 0.26 11.33 0.22
N PRO A 53 0.30 12.64 -0.09
CA PRO A 53 1.17 13.57 0.62
C PRO A 53 1.02 13.42 2.13
N GLY A 54 2.13 13.39 2.86
CA GLY A 54 2.15 13.24 4.33
C GLY A 54 1.95 11.83 4.89
N ALA A 55 1.57 10.83 4.09
CA ALA A 55 1.52 9.44 4.57
C ALA A 55 2.92 8.96 4.97
N ASP A 56 3.08 8.30 6.11
CA ASP A 56 4.36 7.71 6.52
C ASP A 56 4.49 6.28 5.96
N PRO A 57 5.45 5.99 5.05
CA PRO A 57 5.63 4.65 4.50
C PRO A 57 5.99 3.58 5.55
N LEU A 58 6.56 3.98 6.69
CA LEU A 58 6.90 3.09 7.80
C LEU A 58 5.73 2.91 8.78
N GLY A 59 4.72 3.76 8.69
CA GLY A 59 3.60 3.83 9.63
C GLY A 59 2.52 2.78 9.42
N THR A 60 1.49 2.89 10.25
CA THR A 60 0.24 2.14 10.16
C THR A 60 -0.93 3.07 9.84
N VAL A 61 -1.98 2.51 9.26
CA VAL A 61 -3.25 3.18 8.97
C VAL A 61 -4.40 2.30 9.48
N ASP A 62 -5.43 2.93 10.01
CA ASP A 62 -6.68 2.27 10.36
C ASP A 62 -7.64 2.39 9.16
N LEU A 63 -8.10 1.26 8.63
CA LEU A 63 -9.06 1.18 7.53
C LEU A 63 -10.31 0.46 8.00
N VAL A 64 -11.48 0.90 7.54
CA VAL A 64 -12.75 0.24 7.84
C VAL A 64 -13.08 -0.73 6.71
N SER A 65 -13.33 -2.00 7.04
CA SER A 65 -13.78 -2.97 6.05
C SER A 65 -15.16 -2.58 5.51
N THR A 66 -15.30 -2.56 4.19
CA THR A 66 -16.56 -2.22 3.52
C THR A 66 -17.40 -3.44 3.12
N ASN A 67 -17.01 -4.66 3.52
CA ASN A 67 -17.80 -5.88 3.34
C ASN A 67 -17.31 -7.04 4.23
N ASP A 68 -18.13 -8.09 4.33
CA ASP A 68 -17.84 -9.31 5.12
C ASP A 68 -16.95 -10.34 4.41
N GLU A 69 -16.45 -10.04 3.20
CA GLU A 69 -15.61 -10.99 2.45
C GLU A 69 -14.13 -10.89 2.82
N SER A 70 -13.72 -9.91 3.62
CA SER A 70 -12.34 -9.74 4.06
C SER A 70 -12.03 -10.57 5.33
N ARG A 71 -10.83 -10.44 5.90
CA ARG A 71 -10.54 -11.01 7.24
C ARG A 71 -11.23 -10.25 8.38
N PHE A 72 -11.84 -9.12 8.05
CA PHE A 72 -12.51 -8.18 8.93
C PHE A 72 -13.96 -8.03 8.47
N ASP A 73 -14.90 -8.20 9.41
CA ASP A 73 -16.32 -8.04 9.15
C ASP A 73 -16.62 -6.61 8.67
N GLU A 74 -17.72 -6.41 7.94
CA GLU A 74 -18.14 -5.07 7.50
C GLU A 74 -18.24 -4.12 8.71
N GLY A 75 -17.63 -2.93 8.58
CA GLY A 75 -17.57 -1.93 9.63
C GLY A 75 -16.45 -2.14 10.66
N GLN A 76 -15.76 -3.29 10.65
CA GLN A 76 -14.62 -3.52 11.54
C GLN A 76 -13.40 -2.69 11.10
N VAL A 77 -12.66 -2.16 12.08
CA VAL A 77 -11.40 -1.45 11.86
C VAL A 77 -10.24 -2.46 11.76
N ALA A 78 -9.53 -2.41 10.64
CA ALA A 78 -8.26 -3.09 10.42
C ALA A 78 -7.09 -2.10 10.57
N ARG A 79 -6.18 -2.38 11.51
CA ARG A 79 -4.92 -1.65 11.63
C ARG A 79 -3.86 -2.33 10.78
N LEU A 80 -3.47 -1.69 9.67
CA LEU A 80 -2.57 -2.25 8.68
C LEU A 80 -1.32 -1.37 8.52
N HIS A 81 -0.24 -1.91 7.97
CA HIS A 81 0.86 -1.06 7.52
C HIS A 81 0.41 -0.21 6.32
N VAL A 82 0.95 1.00 6.19
CA VAL A 82 0.67 1.88 5.04
C VAL A 82 1.02 1.19 3.71
N ILE A 83 2.01 0.30 3.71
CA ILE A 83 2.27 -0.63 2.62
C ILE A 83 2.12 -2.05 3.17
N SER A 84 1.05 -2.74 2.78
CA SER A 84 0.69 -4.08 3.27
C SER A 84 0.69 -5.12 2.14
N GLY A 85 0.84 -6.39 2.50
CA GLY A 85 0.60 -7.51 1.60
C GLY A 85 -0.90 -7.84 1.54
N HIS A 86 -1.36 -8.43 0.44
CA HIS A 86 -2.78 -8.78 0.31
C HIS A 86 -3.26 -9.77 1.41
N ARG A 87 -2.37 -10.68 1.85
CA ARG A 87 -2.63 -11.60 2.96
C ARG A 87 -2.91 -10.93 4.31
N ASP A 88 -2.57 -9.65 4.47
CA ASP A 88 -2.80 -8.92 5.73
C ASP A 88 -4.28 -8.56 5.92
N SER A 89 -5.06 -8.51 4.83
CA SER A 89 -6.46 -8.09 4.84
C SER A 89 -7.44 -9.08 4.22
N PHE A 90 -6.95 -10.09 3.51
CA PHE A 90 -7.77 -11.12 2.86
C PHE A 90 -7.18 -12.52 3.05
N GLU A 91 -8.03 -13.55 3.02
CA GLU A 91 -7.60 -14.96 3.08
C GLU A 91 -6.94 -15.39 1.76
N THR A 92 -5.64 -15.09 1.62
CA THR A 92 -4.85 -15.40 0.42
C THR A 92 -3.38 -15.65 0.74
N ARG A 93 -2.66 -16.30 -0.19
CA ARG A 93 -1.19 -16.41 -0.15
C ARG A 93 -0.48 -15.23 -0.83
N CYS A 94 -1.18 -14.36 -1.55
CA CYS A 94 -0.59 -13.17 -2.17
C CYS A 94 0.03 -12.24 -1.09
N PRO A 95 1.24 -11.70 -1.27
CA PRO A 95 2.06 -11.63 -2.49
C PRO A 95 3.06 -12.77 -2.70
N GLY A 96 2.94 -13.88 -1.95
CA GLY A 96 3.94 -14.94 -1.87
C GLY A 96 4.97 -14.65 -0.79
N ASP A 97 5.56 -15.70 -0.21
CA ASP A 97 6.40 -15.58 0.99
C ASP A 97 7.70 -14.80 0.74
N ALA A 98 8.31 -14.95 -0.44
CA ALA A 98 9.53 -14.22 -0.79
C ALA A 98 9.28 -12.71 -0.87
N LEU A 99 8.25 -12.29 -1.61
CA LEU A 99 7.93 -10.86 -1.73
C LEU A 99 7.36 -10.29 -0.42
N TYR A 100 6.59 -11.08 0.34
CA TYR A 100 6.08 -10.67 1.64
C TYR A 100 7.22 -10.40 2.63
N GLY A 101 8.24 -11.27 2.66
CA GLY A 101 9.43 -11.09 3.50
C GLY A 101 10.23 -9.82 3.18
N LEU A 102 10.10 -9.27 1.97
CA LEU A 102 10.76 -8.04 1.53
C LEU A 102 9.94 -6.76 1.79
N LEU A 103 8.72 -6.86 2.31
CA LEU A 103 7.90 -5.68 2.59
C LEU A 103 8.55 -4.68 3.57
N PRO A 104 9.28 -5.09 4.62
CA PRO A 104 10.03 -4.16 5.46
C PRO A 104 11.08 -3.37 4.66
N GLU A 105 11.87 -4.04 3.80
CA GLU A 105 12.84 -3.37 2.94
C GLU A 105 12.16 -2.40 1.96
N LEU A 106 11.02 -2.80 1.39
CA LEU A 106 10.24 -1.96 0.49
C LEU A 106 9.83 -0.66 1.20
N ARG A 107 9.27 -0.75 2.42
CA ARG A 107 8.84 0.40 3.22
C ARG A 107 10.00 1.37 3.49
N GLU A 108 11.14 0.85 3.92
CA GLU A 108 12.36 1.63 4.15
C GLU A 108 12.83 2.37 2.90
N ARG A 109 12.85 1.66 1.76
CA ARG A 109 13.28 2.25 0.48
C ARG A 109 12.31 3.30 -0.03
N VAL A 110 11.00 3.13 0.20
CA VAL A 110 9.99 4.15 -0.12
C VAL A 110 10.16 5.39 0.78
N ALA A 111 10.37 5.20 2.08
CA ALA A 111 10.64 6.30 3.02
C ALA A 111 11.86 7.12 2.59
N LYS A 112 12.97 6.43 2.29
CA LYS A 112 14.20 7.07 1.79
C LYS A 112 13.97 7.83 0.48
N LEU A 113 13.23 7.25 -0.47
CA LEU A 113 12.95 7.91 -1.75
C LEU A 113 12.09 9.17 -1.57
N ARG A 114 11.08 9.14 -0.67
CA ARG A 114 10.23 10.31 -0.40
C ARG A 114 10.96 11.41 0.36
N ALA A 115 11.89 11.05 1.26
CA ALA A 115 12.74 12.02 1.96
C ALA A 115 13.72 12.72 1.02
N ALA A 116 14.20 12.04 -0.03
CA ALA A 116 15.13 12.60 -1.01
C ALA A 116 14.45 13.48 -2.09
N ALA A 117 13.12 13.48 -2.18
CA ALA A 117 12.39 14.27 -3.17
C ALA A 117 12.23 15.74 -2.71
N PRO A 118 12.79 16.74 -3.43
CA PRO A 118 12.59 18.14 -3.11
C PRO A 118 11.10 18.51 -3.19
N GLY A 119 10.55 19.12 -2.13
CA GLY A 119 9.17 19.64 -2.11
C GLY A 119 8.13 18.82 -1.32
N HIS A 120 8.52 17.73 -0.64
CA HIS A 120 7.61 16.96 0.23
C HIS A 120 7.87 17.14 1.74
N SER A 121 8.79 18.04 2.11
CA SER A 121 9.09 18.36 3.52
C SER A 121 8.46 19.70 3.92
N ALA A 122 7.56 19.61 4.91
CA ALA A 122 7.03 20.65 5.79
C ALA A 122 6.08 21.72 5.21
N ALA A 123 4.92 21.83 5.89
CA ALA A 123 3.95 22.94 5.89
C ALA A 123 2.87 22.97 4.79
N ALA A 124 1.87 22.09 4.92
CA ALA A 124 0.48 22.51 4.73
C ALA A 124 -0.25 22.28 6.06
N ARG A 125 -0.38 23.36 6.84
CA ARG A 125 -1.20 23.39 8.05
C ARG A 125 -2.60 22.92 7.66
N LEU A 126 -3.06 21.85 8.29
CA LEU A 126 -4.45 21.42 8.22
C LEU A 126 -5.33 22.60 8.64
N ARG A 127 -6.14 23.12 7.71
CA ARG A 127 -7.28 23.96 8.08
C ARG A 127 -8.40 23.02 8.54
N PRO A 128 -9.05 23.27 9.69
CA PRO A 128 -10.25 22.53 10.05
C PRO A 128 -11.35 22.82 9.03
N TYR A 129 -12.07 21.78 8.63
CA TYR A 129 -13.35 21.92 7.94
C TYR A 129 -14.32 22.62 8.90
N VAL A 130 -14.93 23.71 8.42
CA VAL A 130 -16.11 24.33 9.02
C VAL A 130 -17.34 23.58 8.52
#